data_AF-A0A9Q1GXH0-F1
#
_entry.id   AF-A0A9Q1GXH0-F1
#
_cell.length_a   1.000
_cell.length_b   1.000
_cell.length_c   1.000
_cell.angle_alpha   90.00
_cell.angle_beta   90.00
_cell.angle_gamma   90.00
#
_symmetry.space_group_name_H-M   'P 1'
#
loop_
_entity.id
_entity.type
_entity.pdbx_description
1 polymer ?
#
loop_
_entity_poly.entity_id
_entity_poly.type
_entity_poly.pdbx_seq_one_letter_code
_entity_poly.pdbx_strand_id
1 'polypeptide(L)'
;MVYAFSKTKRMLNSYTTSTESNLLNSRIEKTTSQNPHPGLIIASHHFIEGGILIDETDQLSCSTMVLLIKFAYPSISGYAKFTISFTMRKKNKEKNKERISFTLGKESISFTLGPAIPLTYEDGSLIPKNEVYANIVNLITQYKEIYEGEYIENITIRVYFEEINKNPHIPSEEEVESILASIFLFQSGLSDIEPIKGKKIQHSKKSYPSHITAIKSCRKNIKCFLVGDIETIVIDNVHKPYAAGLMMVRPNEVINQNVLIETFFSEDDKIIIDSFDDRSTKVLNDLIIRILSIVRRKRSALTIYFHNFSRFDGILLLKHIACHHKYELKPLLRNNRLYELGVYSGKKMLFRFRDSLNLLPGSLNSLASSLCPELGTKGSIDHENVTLSNLASNKKTLLDYMKQDILLLGGVMRKAQDIYWKLFQVDIESKITLSSLALTIFRMKYYDEKNRPIHIPNKNEDNFIRRAYYGGHTDEGEKDEKKNETLKKKEEEGTGVQHPSDDDKTKVIDKTDDVKEPP
;
A
#
# COMPACT_ATOMS: atom_id res chain seq x y z
N MET A 1 -16.65 -19.68 69.07
CA MET A 1 -17.17 -18.67 68.13
C MET A 1 -16.14 -18.15 67.11
N VAL A 2 -15.03 -18.88 66.86
CA VAL A 2 -13.96 -18.45 65.91
C VAL A 2 -13.91 -19.33 64.64
N TYR A 3 -14.65 -20.43 64.59
CA TYR A 3 -14.71 -21.32 63.42
C TYR A 3 -15.81 -20.96 62.39
N ALA A 4 -16.63 -19.94 62.70
CA ALA A 4 -17.77 -19.54 61.88
C ALA A 4 -17.50 -18.31 60.98
N PHE A 5 -16.38 -17.60 61.16
CA PHE A 5 -16.05 -16.38 60.39
C PHE A 5 -15.07 -16.61 59.22
N SER A 6 -14.24 -17.65 59.25
CA SER A 6 -13.35 -17.97 58.11
C SER A 6 -14.07 -18.69 56.97
N LYS A 7 -15.12 -19.47 57.29
CA LYS A 7 -15.94 -20.19 56.31
C LYS A 7 -16.84 -19.23 55.51
N THR A 8 -17.37 -18.18 56.13
CA THR A 8 -18.22 -17.17 55.48
C THR A 8 -17.44 -16.26 54.54
N LYS A 9 -16.21 -15.84 54.88
CA LYS A 9 -15.37 -15.05 53.96
C LYS A 9 -14.90 -15.85 52.74
N ARG A 10 -14.60 -17.14 52.96
CA ARG A 10 -14.25 -18.09 51.90
C ARG A 10 -15.45 -18.43 51.01
N MET A 11 -16.66 -18.50 51.56
CA MET A 11 -17.89 -18.66 50.78
C MET A 11 -18.30 -17.39 50.04
N LEU A 12 -18.13 -16.19 50.61
CA LEU A 12 -18.45 -14.93 49.93
C LEU A 12 -17.55 -14.68 48.71
N ASN A 13 -16.27 -15.06 48.79
CA ASN A 13 -15.32 -14.98 47.67
C ASN A 13 -15.55 -16.07 46.61
N SER A 14 -15.90 -17.31 46.99
CA SER A 14 -16.24 -18.35 46.00
C SER A 14 -17.56 -18.07 45.27
N TYR A 15 -18.52 -17.44 45.95
CA TYR A 15 -19.79 -17.00 45.34
C TYR A 15 -19.58 -15.83 44.37
N THR A 16 -18.73 -14.85 44.69
CA THR A 16 -18.44 -13.72 43.79
C THR A 16 -17.70 -14.17 42.54
N THR A 17 -16.70 -15.07 42.66
CA THR A 17 -15.97 -15.61 41.51
C THR A 17 -16.82 -16.49 40.59
N SER A 18 -17.75 -17.28 41.14
CA SER A 18 -18.67 -18.06 40.30
C SER A 18 -19.69 -17.17 39.59
N THR A 19 -20.10 -16.06 40.23
CA THR A 19 -21.06 -15.12 39.63
C THR A 19 -20.42 -14.30 38.50
N GLU A 20 -19.17 -13.86 38.65
CA GLU A 20 -18.41 -13.13 37.63
C GLU A 20 -17.99 -14.00 36.44
N SER A 21 -17.54 -15.24 36.68
CA SER A 21 -17.23 -16.23 35.63
C SER A 21 -18.48 -16.56 34.79
N ASN A 22 -19.61 -16.81 35.46
CA ASN A 22 -20.88 -17.09 34.79
C ASN A 22 -21.41 -15.88 34.00
N LEU A 23 -21.26 -14.66 34.53
CA LEU A 23 -21.62 -13.43 33.83
C LEU A 23 -20.75 -13.22 32.58
N LEU A 24 -19.44 -13.44 32.67
CA LEU A 24 -18.54 -13.35 31.53
C LEU A 24 -18.87 -14.39 30.46
N ASN A 25 -19.09 -15.65 30.85
CA ASN A 25 -19.45 -16.73 29.92
C ASN A 25 -20.77 -16.46 29.17
N SER A 26 -21.74 -15.81 29.83
CA SER A 26 -23.00 -15.43 29.19
C SER A 26 -22.86 -14.35 28.10
N ARG A 27 -21.73 -13.62 28.10
CA ARG A 27 -21.44 -12.51 27.17
C ARG A 27 -20.51 -12.92 26.03
N ILE A 28 -19.89 -14.10 26.09
CA ILE A 28 -19.03 -14.63 25.03
C ILE A 28 -19.90 -15.33 24.00
N GLU A 29 -19.93 -14.80 22.78
CA GLU A 29 -20.58 -15.43 21.64
C GLU A 29 -19.77 -16.64 21.14
N LYS A 30 -18.44 -16.47 21.05
CA LYS A 30 -17.56 -17.48 20.49
C LYS A 30 -16.14 -17.38 21.03
N THR A 31 -15.52 -18.53 21.28
CA THR A 31 -14.08 -18.64 21.52
C THR A 31 -13.39 -19.28 20.31
N THR A 32 -12.27 -18.71 19.87
CA THR A 32 -11.47 -19.25 18.77
C THR A 32 -10.02 -19.44 19.20
N SER A 33 -9.35 -20.44 18.62
CA SER A 33 -7.91 -20.65 18.78
C SER A 33 -7.32 -21.16 17.47
N GLN A 34 -6.12 -20.68 17.14
CA GLN A 34 -5.37 -21.08 15.97
C GLN A 34 -3.87 -21.15 16.28
N ASN A 35 -3.18 -22.05 15.60
CA ASN A 35 -1.74 -22.26 15.71
C ASN A 35 -1.09 -22.03 14.34
N PRO A 36 -0.86 -20.78 13.91
CA PRO A 36 -0.46 -20.48 12.53
C PRO A 36 0.89 -21.07 12.14
N HIS A 37 1.80 -21.21 13.10
CA HIS A 37 3.11 -21.85 12.93
C HIS A 37 3.65 -22.30 14.30
N PRO A 38 4.69 -23.16 14.33
CA PRO A 38 5.33 -23.56 15.59
C PRO A 38 5.75 -22.34 16.41
N GLY A 39 5.47 -22.36 17.72
CA GLY A 39 5.83 -21.30 18.66
C GLY A 39 4.87 -20.10 18.72
N LEU A 40 3.70 -20.15 18.06
CA LEU A 40 2.67 -19.12 18.16
C LEU A 40 1.26 -19.72 18.33
N ILE A 41 0.58 -19.27 19.38
CA ILE A 41 -0.85 -19.51 19.59
C ILE A 41 -1.57 -18.16 19.53
N ILE A 42 -2.68 -18.10 18.79
CA ILE A 42 -3.58 -16.95 18.80
C ILE A 42 -4.94 -17.45 19.26
N ALA A 43 -5.43 -16.92 20.37
CA ALA A 43 -6.75 -17.26 20.91
C ALA A 43 -7.57 -16.00 21.15
N SER A 44 -8.88 -16.07 20.92
CA SER A 44 -9.77 -14.91 21.04
C SER A 44 -11.12 -15.26 21.65
N HIS A 45 -11.67 -14.33 22.44
CA HIS A 45 -13.07 -14.29 22.80
C HIS A 45 -13.78 -13.23 21.98
N HIS A 46 -14.85 -13.62 21.30
CA HIS A 46 -15.78 -12.73 20.61
C HIS A 46 -16.99 -12.53 21.52
N PHE A 47 -17.32 -11.28 21.83
CA PHE A 47 -18.44 -10.95 22.68
C PHE A 47 -19.70 -10.72 21.86
N ILE A 48 -20.85 -10.96 22.49
CA ILE A 48 -22.15 -10.57 21.96
C ILE A 48 -22.13 -9.04 21.71
N GLU A 49 -22.79 -8.58 20.65
CA GLU A 49 -22.79 -7.18 20.26
C GLU A 49 -23.24 -6.25 21.42
N GLY A 50 -22.38 -5.30 21.79
CA GLY A 50 -22.59 -4.39 22.94
C GLY A 50 -22.34 -5.02 24.32
N GLY A 51 -21.75 -6.23 24.37
CA GLY A 51 -21.69 -7.06 25.57
C GLY A 51 -20.64 -6.69 26.62
N ILE A 52 -19.61 -5.91 26.29
CA ILE A 52 -18.59 -5.49 27.26
C ILE A 52 -18.03 -4.10 26.93
N LEU A 53 -17.91 -3.24 27.94
CA LEU A 53 -17.27 -1.93 27.85
C LEU A 53 -15.79 -2.00 28.23
N ILE A 54 -14.97 -1.07 27.71
CA ILE A 54 -13.58 -0.92 28.17
C ILE A 54 -13.49 -0.70 29.69
N ASP A 55 -14.52 -0.07 30.27
CA ASP A 55 -14.64 0.26 31.67
C ASP A 55 -14.76 -0.95 32.59
N GLU A 56 -15.21 -2.09 32.04
CA GLU A 56 -15.33 -3.37 32.73
C GLU A 56 -13.97 -4.09 32.76
N THR A 57 -12.96 -3.40 33.29
CA THR A 57 -11.55 -3.85 33.32
C THR A 57 -11.37 -5.21 33.97
N ASP A 58 -12.15 -5.52 35.00
CA ASP A 58 -12.11 -6.80 35.70
C ASP A 58 -12.57 -7.95 34.80
N GLN A 59 -13.66 -7.75 34.04
CA GLN A 59 -14.17 -8.74 33.10
C GLN A 59 -13.21 -8.94 31.91
N LEU A 60 -12.62 -7.86 31.39
CA LEU A 60 -11.64 -7.92 30.30
C LEU A 60 -10.35 -8.63 30.75
N SER A 61 -9.91 -8.36 31.98
CA SER A 61 -8.72 -9.00 32.56
C SER A 61 -8.96 -10.46 32.86
N CYS A 62 -10.14 -10.80 33.41
CA CYS A 62 -10.58 -12.17 33.62
C CYS A 62 -10.66 -12.93 32.28
N SER A 63 -11.29 -12.35 31.26
CA SER A 63 -11.38 -12.92 29.91
C SER A 63 -10.00 -13.21 29.30
N THR A 64 -9.05 -12.30 29.49
CA THR A 64 -7.64 -12.54 29.08
C THR A 64 -7.03 -13.72 29.81
N MET A 65 -7.24 -13.84 31.13
CA MET A 65 -6.73 -14.98 31.90
C MET A 65 -7.38 -16.30 31.52
N VAL A 66 -8.68 -16.32 31.19
CA VAL A 66 -9.35 -17.52 30.69
C VAL A 66 -8.66 -18.03 29.43
N LEU A 67 -8.38 -17.15 28.47
CA LEU A 67 -7.65 -17.52 27.25
C LEU A 67 -6.24 -18.05 27.56
N LEU A 68 -5.54 -17.45 28.52
CA LEU A 68 -4.21 -17.92 28.93
C LEU A 68 -4.26 -19.29 29.61
N ILE A 69 -5.20 -19.52 30.53
CA ILE A 69 -5.35 -20.80 31.24
C ILE A 69 -5.73 -21.91 30.26
N LYS A 70 -6.64 -21.64 29.32
CA LYS A 70 -7.10 -22.64 28.36
C LYS A 70 -6.08 -22.94 27.26
N PHE A 71 -5.41 -21.92 26.72
CA PHE A 71 -4.64 -22.06 25.49
C PHE A 71 -3.14 -21.81 25.64
N ALA A 72 -2.71 -21.09 26.68
CA ALA A 72 -1.30 -20.72 26.83
C ALA A 72 -0.56 -21.62 27.82
N TYR A 73 -0.98 -21.61 29.09
CA TYR A 73 -0.30 -22.32 30.19
C TYR A 73 -0.09 -23.83 29.92
N PRO A 74 -1.07 -24.57 29.37
CA PRO A 74 -0.89 -25.98 29.03
C PRO A 74 0.24 -26.26 28.03
N SER A 75 0.55 -25.28 27.20
CA SER A 75 1.49 -25.39 26.07
C SER A 75 2.89 -24.89 26.40
N ILE A 76 3.13 -24.37 27.61
CA ILE A 76 4.45 -23.86 28.01
C ILE A 76 5.43 -25.01 28.23
N SER A 77 6.57 -24.97 27.53
CA SER A 77 7.71 -25.89 27.74
C SER A 77 9.05 -25.14 27.90
N GLY A 78 9.01 -23.81 27.98
CA GLY A 78 10.19 -22.94 28.04
C GLY A 78 9.80 -21.46 28.17
N TYR A 79 10.64 -20.55 27.67
CA TYR A 79 10.32 -19.12 27.73
C TYR A 79 9.07 -18.79 26.91
N ALA A 80 8.12 -18.06 27.49
CA ALA A 80 6.85 -17.70 26.87
C ALA A 80 6.41 -16.30 27.27
N LYS A 81 5.77 -15.59 26.34
CA LYS A 81 5.19 -14.26 26.56
C LYS A 81 4.00 -14.03 25.66
N PHE A 82 3.15 -13.06 25.98
CA PHE A 82 1.95 -12.77 25.20
C PHE A 82 1.69 -11.28 25.02
N THR A 83 0.90 -10.94 24.01
CA THR A 83 0.33 -9.60 23.83
C THR A 83 -1.18 -9.69 23.83
N ILE A 84 -1.85 -8.66 24.34
CA ILE A 84 -3.31 -8.51 24.32
C ILE A 84 -3.68 -7.58 23.17
N SER A 85 -4.76 -7.86 22.46
CA SER A 85 -5.31 -6.95 21.45
C SER A 85 -6.81 -6.83 21.62
N PHE A 86 -7.33 -5.61 21.44
CA PHE A 86 -8.76 -5.34 21.42
C PHE A 86 -9.19 -5.03 20.00
N THR A 87 -10.39 -5.49 19.65
CA THR A 87 -11.14 -4.96 18.50
C THR A 87 -12.32 -4.18 19.03
N MET A 88 -12.38 -2.91 18.67
CA MET A 88 -13.38 -1.97 19.14
C MET A 88 -14.29 -1.54 18.01
N ARG A 89 -15.56 -1.30 18.31
CA ARG A 89 -16.49 -0.61 17.41
C ARG A 89 -16.66 0.83 17.91
N LYS A 90 -16.32 1.81 17.08
CA LYS A 90 -16.58 3.22 17.41
C LYS A 90 -18.08 3.48 17.50
N LYS A 91 -18.53 4.19 18.54
CA LYS A 91 -19.84 4.86 18.50
C LYS A 91 -19.85 5.86 17.34
N ASN A 92 -20.72 5.67 16.35
CA ASN A 92 -21.02 6.70 15.36
C ASN A 92 -21.64 7.90 16.08
N LYS A 93 -20.82 8.91 16.42
CA LYS A 93 -21.28 10.22 16.86
C LYS A 93 -21.76 11.03 15.65
N GLU A 94 -22.80 10.56 14.96
CA GLU A 94 -23.50 11.34 13.93
C GLU A 94 -24.89 10.71 13.65
N LYS A 95 -25.82 10.89 14.59
CA LYS A 95 -27.25 10.85 14.27
C LYS A 95 -27.61 12.19 13.64
N ASN A 96 -27.36 12.35 12.36
CA ASN A 96 -28.11 13.19 11.41
C ASN A 96 -27.38 13.26 10.07
N LYS A 97 -27.54 12.21 9.26
CA LYS A 97 -27.57 12.29 7.79
C LYS A 97 -28.07 10.95 7.25
N GLU A 98 -29.40 10.87 7.14
CA GLU A 98 -29.98 10.00 6.12
C GLU A 98 -29.46 10.49 4.76
N ARG A 99 -28.61 9.69 4.11
CA ARG A 99 -28.76 9.23 2.72
C ARG A 99 -27.44 8.63 2.21
N ILE A 100 -27.57 7.41 1.70
CA ILE A 100 -26.62 6.65 0.88
C ILE A 100 -25.53 5.92 1.68
N SER A 101 -25.87 4.74 2.21
CA SER A 101 -24.89 3.71 2.56
C SER A 101 -25.19 2.42 1.79
N PHE A 102 -24.71 2.32 0.55
CA PHE A 102 -24.41 1.02 -0.03
C PHE A 102 -23.00 0.64 0.41
N THR A 103 -22.94 -0.26 1.39
CA THR A 103 -21.78 -1.08 1.75
C THR A 103 -20.50 -0.33 2.14
N LEU A 104 -20.52 0.45 3.22
CA LEU A 104 -19.33 0.66 4.06
C LEU A 104 -19.39 -0.32 5.23
N GLY A 105 -18.40 -1.19 5.34
CA GLY A 105 -18.32 -2.19 6.41
C GLY A 105 -18.35 -1.55 7.80
N LYS A 106 -18.84 -2.30 8.80
CA LYS A 106 -18.70 -1.97 10.22
C LYS A 106 -17.24 -1.59 10.48
N GLU A 107 -16.94 -0.31 10.74
CA GLU A 107 -15.57 0.14 11.02
C GLU A 107 -15.18 -0.29 12.43
N SER A 108 -14.67 -1.52 12.55
CA SER A 108 -14.00 -1.98 13.76
C SER A 108 -12.50 -1.72 13.65
N ILE A 109 -11.90 -1.27 14.75
CA ILE A 109 -10.47 -0.97 14.83
C ILE A 109 -9.85 -2.00 15.78
N SER A 110 -8.86 -2.74 15.30
CA SER A 110 -8.08 -3.66 16.12
C SER A 110 -6.71 -3.06 16.45
N PHE A 111 -6.30 -3.13 17.70
CA PHE A 111 -4.98 -2.68 18.15
C PHE A 111 -4.44 -3.55 19.30
N THR A 112 -3.12 -3.59 19.43
CA THR A 112 -2.41 -4.32 20.49
C THR A 112 -2.13 -3.40 21.67
N LEU A 113 -2.40 -3.88 22.87
CA LEU A 113 -2.13 -3.18 24.12
C LEU A 113 -0.66 -3.36 24.51
N GLY A 114 0.05 -2.25 24.64
CA GLY A 114 1.37 -2.17 25.25
C GLY A 114 2.43 -3.18 24.77
N PRO A 115 3.48 -3.39 25.57
CA PRO A 115 4.49 -4.41 25.31
C PRO A 115 4.00 -5.81 25.68
N ALA A 116 4.72 -6.84 25.21
CA ALA A 116 4.42 -8.22 25.58
C ALA A 116 4.70 -8.50 27.06
N ILE A 117 3.76 -9.18 27.73
CA ILE A 117 3.86 -9.62 29.13
C ILE A 117 4.43 -11.05 29.15
N PRO A 118 5.50 -11.32 29.92
CA PRO A 118 6.04 -12.67 30.06
C PRO A 118 5.12 -13.58 30.88
N LEU A 119 5.11 -14.87 30.54
CA LEU A 119 4.47 -15.95 31.31
C LEU A 119 5.51 -16.76 32.11
N THR A 120 6.77 -16.68 31.72
CA THR A 120 7.91 -17.33 32.37
C THR A 120 9.08 -16.35 32.51
N TYR A 121 9.92 -16.59 33.51
CA TYR A 121 11.22 -15.95 33.66
C TYR A 121 12.18 -16.42 32.55
N GLU A 122 13.35 -15.78 32.43
CA GLU A 122 14.31 -16.09 31.36
C GLU A 122 14.84 -17.53 31.39
N ASP A 123 14.82 -18.16 32.56
CA ASP A 123 15.19 -19.57 32.77
C ASP A 123 14.06 -20.57 32.42
N GLY A 124 12.89 -20.07 32.01
CA GLY A 124 11.72 -20.87 31.68
C GLY A 124 10.81 -21.20 32.86
N SER A 125 11.15 -20.78 34.08
CA SER A 125 10.29 -20.97 35.26
C SER A 125 9.03 -20.09 35.18
N LEU A 126 7.88 -20.60 35.66
CA LEU A 126 6.59 -19.89 35.55
C LEU A 126 6.55 -18.66 36.45
N ILE A 127 6.08 -17.54 35.89
CA ILE A 127 5.72 -16.36 36.69
C ILE A 127 4.40 -16.68 37.41
N PRO A 128 4.27 -16.32 38.70
CA PRO A 128 3.02 -16.52 39.45
C PRO A 128 1.82 -15.91 38.73
N LYS A 129 0.74 -16.67 38.59
CA LYS A 129 -0.43 -16.27 37.78
C LYS A 129 -1.12 -14.99 38.30
N ASN A 130 -1.03 -14.73 39.61
CA ASN A 130 -1.50 -13.50 40.25
C ASN A 130 -0.67 -12.28 39.82
N GLU A 131 0.65 -12.42 39.64
CA GLU A 131 1.50 -11.34 39.12
C GLU A 131 1.21 -11.09 37.64
N VAL A 132 1.03 -12.14 36.84
CA VAL A 132 0.61 -12.02 35.44
C VAL A 132 -0.75 -11.31 35.35
N TYR A 133 -1.70 -11.69 36.22
CA TYR A 133 -3.01 -11.05 36.29
C TYR A 133 -2.93 -9.56 36.65
N ALA A 134 -2.11 -9.19 37.63
CA ALA A 134 -1.88 -7.79 37.98
C ALA A 134 -1.30 -6.97 36.82
N ASN A 135 -0.36 -7.54 36.07
CA ASN A 135 0.18 -6.89 34.86
C ASN A 135 -0.89 -6.69 33.78
N ILE A 136 -1.83 -7.64 33.62
CA ILE A 136 -2.97 -7.51 32.71
C ILE A 136 -3.89 -6.38 33.15
N VAL A 137 -4.27 -6.33 34.43
CA VAL A 137 -5.14 -5.29 35.00
C VAL A 137 -4.51 -3.91 34.83
N ASN A 138 -3.22 -3.75 35.18
CA ASN A 138 -2.50 -2.50 35.03
C ASN A 138 -2.44 -2.06 33.57
N LEU A 139 -2.17 -3.00 32.64
CA LEU A 139 -2.14 -2.69 31.22
C LEU A 139 -3.51 -2.25 30.71
N ILE A 140 -4.59 -2.98 30.99
CA ILE A 140 -5.93 -2.63 30.51
C ILE A 140 -6.40 -1.30 31.11
N THR A 141 -6.08 -1.03 32.38
CA THR A 141 -6.44 0.23 33.06
C THR A 141 -5.81 1.45 32.39
N GLN A 142 -4.56 1.36 31.90
CA GLN A 142 -3.92 2.45 31.15
C GLN A 142 -4.69 2.83 29.87
N TYR A 143 -5.40 1.87 29.28
CA TYR A 143 -6.19 2.09 28.06
C TYR A 143 -7.65 2.42 28.34
N LYS A 144 -8.16 2.17 29.56
CA LYS A 144 -9.49 2.61 30.00
C LYS A 144 -9.64 4.11 29.86
N GLU A 145 -8.67 4.88 30.36
CA GLU A 145 -8.71 6.35 30.32
C GLU A 145 -8.74 6.92 28.89
N ILE A 146 -8.17 6.20 27.92
CA ILE A 146 -8.09 6.65 26.52
C ILE A 146 -9.40 6.39 25.77
N TYR A 147 -10.12 5.34 26.15
CA TYR A 147 -11.20 4.75 25.35
C TYR A 147 -12.54 4.65 26.08
N GLU A 148 -12.69 5.37 27.20
CA GLU A 148 -13.86 5.35 28.10
C GLU A 148 -15.20 5.29 27.37
N GLY A 149 -16.07 4.35 27.77
CA GLY A 149 -17.43 4.21 27.26
C GLY A 149 -17.57 3.58 25.86
N GLU A 150 -16.48 3.08 25.27
CA GLU A 150 -16.49 2.33 24.01
C GLU A 150 -16.63 0.81 24.23
N TYR A 151 -17.20 0.12 23.24
CA TYR A 151 -17.46 -1.33 23.29
C TYR A 151 -16.32 -2.14 22.69
N ILE A 152 -15.97 -3.25 23.35
CA ILE A 152 -15.03 -4.24 22.84
C ILE A 152 -15.80 -5.38 22.15
N GLU A 153 -15.55 -5.59 20.86
CA GLU A 153 -16.13 -6.70 20.10
C GLU A 153 -15.37 -8.02 20.35
N ASN A 154 -14.05 -7.95 20.49
CA ASN A 154 -13.25 -9.11 20.82
C ASN A 154 -11.96 -8.76 21.57
N ILE A 155 -11.52 -9.72 22.38
CA ILE A 155 -10.17 -9.78 22.95
C ILE A 155 -9.41 -10.90 22.28
N THR A 156 -8.19 -10.61 21.84
CA THR A 156 -7.26 -11.59 21.29
C THR A 156 -5.96 -11.61 22.10
N ILE A 157 -5.54 -12.79 22.52
CA ILE A 157 -4.16 -13.02 22.97
C ILE A 157 -3.33 -13.60 21.83
N ARG A 158 -2.10 -13.10 21.69
CA ARG A 158 -1.07 -13.74 20.86
C ARG A 158 0.06 -14.18 21.78
N VAL A 159 0.27 -15.49 21.87
CA VAL A 159 1.23 -16.10 22.78
C VAL A 159 2.39 -16.66 21.98
N TYR A 160 3.59 -16.24 22.35
CA TYR A 160 4.85 -16.59 21.73
C TYR A 160 5.62 -17.51 22.67
N PHE A 161 6.05 -18.68 22.18
CA PHE A 161 6.75 -19.70 22.95
C PHE A 161 8.10 -19.99 22.34
N GLU A 162 9.20 -19.99 23.09
CA GLU A 162 10.51 -20.50 22.65
C GLU A 162 10.48 -22.02 22.45
N GLU A 163 9.73 -22.74 23.30
CA GLU A 163 9.44 -24.16 23.12
C GLU A 163 7.99 -24.43 23.49
N ILE A 164 7.29 -25.24 22.69
CA ILE A 164 5.88 -25.56 22.87
C ILE A 164 5.72 -27.03 23.26
N ASN A 165 4.97 -27.29 24.33
CA ASN A 165 4.54 -28.65 24.65
C ASN A 165 3.62 -29.16 23.53
N LYS A 166 4.02 -30.23 22.85
CA LYS A 166 3.30 -30.79 21.71
C LYS A 166 2.01 -31.52 22.09
N ASN A 167 1.89 -31.96 23.35
CA ASN A 167 0.72 -32.66 23.87
C ASN A 167 0.22 -31.97 25.16
N PRO A 168 -0.40 -30.78 25.05
CA PRO A 168 -0.90 -30.05 26.22
C PRO A 168 -2.13 -30.74 26.83
N HIS A 169 -2.22 -30.76 28.16
CA HIS A 169 -3.46 -31.10 28.87
C HIS A 169 -4.43 -29.92 28.77
N ILE A 170 -5.57 -30.11 28.11
CA ILE A 170 -6.57 -29.06 27.98
C ILE A 170 -7.39 -29.02 29.28
N PRO A 171 -7.37 -27.92 30.04
CA PRO A 171 -8.07 -27.87 31.32
C PRO A 171 -9.59 -27.90 31.12
N SER A 172 -10.30 -28.58 32.00
CA SER A 172 -11.76 -28.54 32.06
C SER A 172 -12.27 -27.17 32.53
N GLU A 173 -13.54 -26.86 32.33
CA GLU A 173 -14.12 -25.61 32.83
C GLU A 173 -14.00 -25.49 34.37
N GLU A 174 -14.19 -26.59 35.10
CA GLU A 174 -14.02 -26.63 36.56
C GLU A 174 -12.57 -26.35 36.98
N GLU A 175 -11.59 -26.87 36.23
CA GLU A 175 -10.17 -26.60 36.46
C GLU A 175 -9.83 -25.12 36.22
N VAL A 176 -10.39 -24.53 35.16
CA VAL A 176 -10.22 -23.10 34.86
C VAL A 176 -10.80 -22.24 35.99
N GLU A 177 -12.01 -22.53 36.45
CA GLU A 177 -12.66 -21.81 37.54
C GLU A 177 -11.87 -21.92 38.86
N SER A 178 -11.37 -23.11 39.18
CA SER A 178 -10.53 -23.34 40.35
C SER A 178 -9.25 -22.49 40.32
N ILE A 179 -8.59 -22.43 39.15
CA ILE A 179 -7.39 -21.61 38.95
C ILE A 179 -7.72 -20.12 39.09
N LEU A 180 -8.81 -19.64 38.48
CA LEU A 180 -9.26 -18.24 38.62
C LEU A 180 -9.55 -17.89 40.07
N ALA A 181 -10.30 -18.73 40.78
CA ALA A 181 -10.61 -18.54 42.20
C ALA A 181 -9.33 -18.44 43.04
N SER A 182 -8.31 -19.26 42.73
CA SER A 182 -7.01 -19.16 43.40
C SER A 182 -6.32 -17.82 43.14
N ILE A 183 -6.39 -17.26 41.93
CA ILE A 183 -5.80 -15.97 41.59
C ILE A 183 -6.48 -14.83 42.37
N PHE A 184 -7.82 -14.85 42.45
CA PHE A 184 -8.60 -13.82 43.14
C PHE A 184 -8.42 -13.85 44.67
N LEU A 185 -8.11 -15.01 45.26
CA LEU A 185 -7.83 -15.11 46.70
C LEU A 185 -6.54 -14.38 47.14
N PHE A 186 -5.59 -14.15 46.22
CA PHE A 186 -4.31 -13.48 46.49
C PHE A 186 -4.28 -11.98 46.11
N GLN A 187 -5.44 -11.38 45.81
CA GLN A 187 -5.54 -10.00 45.27
C GLN A 187 -5.25 -8.89 46.31
N SER A 188 -5.01 -9.25 47.58
CA SER A 188 -4.70 -8.30 48.66
C SER A 188 -3.22 -7.86 48.60
N GLY A 189 -2.92 -6.78 47.88
CA GLY A 189 -1.60 -6.12 47.91
C GLY A 189 -0.91 -5.85 46.56
N LEU A 190 -1.64 -5.84 45.44
CA LEU A 190 -1.05 -5.78 44.09
C LEU A 190 -0.69 -4.37 43.57
N SER A 191 -0.59 -3.35 44.43
CA SER A 191 -0.43 -1.95 43.99
C SER A 191 0.96 -1.57 43.45
N ASP A 192 1.99 -2.41 43.63
CA ASP A 192 3.39 -2.02 43.35
C ASP A 192 4.22 -3.11 42.65
N ILE A 193 3.66 -3.80 41.65
CA ILE A 193 4.43 -4.76 40.84
C ILE A 193 5.06 -4.04 39.66
N GLU A 194 6.40 -4.00 39.61
CA GLU A 194 7.13 -3.48 38.46
C GLU A 194 6.84 -4.31 37.20
N PRO A 195 6.59 -3.67 36.04
CA PRO A 195 6.29 -4.39 34.81
C PRO A 195 7.52 -5.19 34.34
N ILE A 196 7.37 -6.52 34.30
CA ILE A 196 8.43 -7.43 33.86
C ILE A 196 8.60 -7.31 32.35
N LYS A 197 9.79 -6.87 31.91
CA LYS A 197 10.11 -6.74 30.47
C LYS A 197 10.46 -8.10 29.89
N GLY A 198 9.63 -8.59 28.96
CA GLY A 198 9.91 -9.86 28.30
C GLY A 198 11.11 -9.83 27.33
N LYS A 199 12.00 -10.82 27.41
CA LYS A 199 13.04 -11.17 26.44
C LYS A 199 12.50 -11.29 25.00
N LYS A 200 13.32 -10.96 23.99
CA LYS A 200 13.00 -11.19 22.57
C LYS A 200 13.07 -12.68 22.23
N ILE A 201 11.98 -13.25 21.71
CA ILE A 201 11.96 -14.61 21.15
C ILE A 201 12.31 -14.52 19.67
N GLN A 202 13.35 -15.22 19.23
CA GLN A 202 13.74 -15.30 17.81
C GLN A 202 13.71 -16.75 17.32
N HIS A 203 12.58 -17.16 16.75
CA HIS A 203 12.45 -18.48 16.09
C HIS A 203 13.10 -18.56 14.71
N SER A 204 13.46 -17.41 14.14
CA SER A 204 14.24 -17.38 12.92
C SER A 204 15.09 -16.12 12.92
N LYS A 205 16.37 -16.28 12.58
CA LYS A 205 17.15 -15.17 12.03
C LYS A 205 16.55 -14.82 10.67
N LYS A 206 15.44 -14.08 10.64
CA LYS A 206 15.20 -13.21 9.49
C LYS A 206 16.24 -12.10 9.59
N SER A 207 17.44 -12.41 9.11
CA SER A 207 18.46 -11.42 8.82
C SER A 207 17.95 -10.63 7.62
N TYR A 208 17.09 -9.65 7.87
CA TYR A 208 16.92 -8.58 6.91
C TYR A 208 18.32 -7.97 6.72
N PRO A 209 18.80 -7.88 5.48
CA PRO A 209 20.13 -7.36 5.24
C PRO A 209 20.19 -5.94 5.82
N SER A 210 21.25 -5.65 6.58
CA SER A 210 21.48 -4.33 7.19
C SER A 210 21.85 -3.25 6.19
N HIS A 211 22.00 -3.62 4.92
CA HIS A 211 22.36 -2.77 3.81
C HIS A 211 21.67 -3.25 2.53
N ILE A 212 21.55 -2.36 1.55
CA ILE A 212 21.08 -2.72 0.21
C ILE A 212 22.11 -3.67 -0.40
N THR A 213 21.66 -4.69 -1.13
CA THR A 213 22.55 -5.66 -1.78
C THR A 213 22.80 -5.36 -3.25
N ALA A 214 23.95 -5.77 -3.78
CA ALA A 214 24.23 -5.77 -5.20
C ALA A 214 23.31 -6.77 -5.94
N ILE A 215 22.97 -6.45 -7.19
CA ILE A 215 22.15 -7.33 -8.03
C ILE A 215 23.07 -8.03 -9.02
N LYS A 216 23.06 -9.37 -9.02
CA LYS A 216 23.78 -10.13 -10.04
C LYS A 216 23.14 -9.94 -11.40
N SER A 217 23.97 -9.69 -12.42
CA SER A 217 23.54 -9.75 -13.81
C SER A 217 22.94 -11.12 -14.11
N CYS A 218 21.70 -11.13 -14.60
CA CYS A 218 21.01 -12.33 -15.02
C CYS A 218 20.79 -12.21 -16.53
N ARG A 219 21.30 -13.18 -17.30
CA ARG A 219 21.10 -13.25 -18.76
C ARG A 219 19.63 -13.55 -19.05
N LYS A 220 18.77 -12.54 -19.02
CA LYS A 220 17.37 -12.64 -19.41
C LYS A 220 17.25 -12.30 -20.89
N ASN A 221 16.42 -13.03 -21.63
CA ASN A 221 16.09 -12.61 -22.98
C ASN A 221 15.17 -11.39 -22.94
N ILE A 222 15.32 -10.49 -23.92
CA ILE A 222 14.38 -9.37 -24.13
C ILE A 222 13.00 -9.97 -24.40
N LYS A 223 11.98 -9.44 -23.73
CA LYS A 223 10.61 -9.94 -23.87
C LYS A 223 9.79 -9.11 -24.84
N CYS A 224 8.88 -9.78 -25.54
CA CYS A 224 7.78 -9.13 -26.23
C CYS A 224 6.83 -8.50 -25.21
N PHE A 225 6.09 -7.48 -25.64
CA PHE A 225 5.00 -6.87 -24.89
C PHE A 225 3.93 -6.40 -25.86
N LEU A 226 2.78 -5.99 -25.32
CA LEU A 226 1.70 -5.38 -26.09
C LEU A 226 1.62 -3.90 -25.73
N VAL A 227 1.12 -3.11 -26.65
CA VAL A 227 0.72 -1.73 -26.43
C VAL A 227 -0.71 -1.55 -26.92
N GLY A 228 -1.49 -0.73 -26.24
CA GLY A 228 -2.88 -0.47 -26.61
C GLY A 228 -3.30 0.93 -26.26
N ASP A 229 -4.49 1.28 -26.76
CA ASP A 229 -5.16 2.55 -26.52
C ASP A 229 -6.68 2.36 -26.57
N ILE A 230 -7.43 3.22 -25.87
CA ILE A 230 -8.90 3.20 -25.81
C ILE A 230 -9.44 4.60 -26.08
N GLU A 231 -10.33 4.70 -27.06
CA GLU A 231 -11.06 5.93 -27.33
C GLU A 231 -12.43 5.91 -26.68
N THR A 232 -12.83 7.05 -26.12
CA THR A 232 -14.08 7.18 -25.37
C THR A 232 -14.92 8.36 -25.82
N ILE A 233 -16.23 8.24 -25.65
CA ILE A 233 -17.20 9.32 -25.74
C ILE A 233 -17.79 9.56 -24.36
N VAL A 234 -18.13 10.81 -24.03
CA VAL A 234 -18.80 11.15 -22.77
C VAL A 234 -20.31 11.16 -22.99
N ILE A 235 -21.03 10.29 -22.29
CA ILE A 235 -22.50 10.22 -22.30
C ILE A 235 -22.96 10.22 -20.85
N ASP A 236 -23.82 11.17 -20.50
CA ASP A 236 -24.31 11.38 -19.12
C ASP A 236 -23.18 11.53 -18.10
N ASN A 237 -22.13 12.30 -18.44
CA ASN A 237 -20.91 12.48 -17.65
C ASN A 237 -20.11 11.18 -17.37
N VAL A 238 -20.35 10.12 -18.15
CA VAL A 238 -19.62 8.85 -18.06
C VAL A 238 -18.86 8.61 -19.35
N HIS A 239 -17.56 8.32 -19.23
CA HIS A 239 -16.74 7.85 -20.35
C HIS A 239 -17.16 6.45 -20.75
N LYS A 240 -17.55 6.29 -22.01
CA LYS A 240 -17.93 5.02 -22.64
C LYS A 240 -17.00 4.73 -23.83
N PRO A 241 -16.27 3.61 -23.82
CA PRO A 241 -15.43 3.22 -24.94
C PRO A 241 -16.20 3.05 -26.24
N TYR A 242 -15.73 3.67 -27.32
CA TYR A 242 -16.23 3.38 -28.68
C TYR A 242 -15.18 2.70 -29.56
N ALA A 243 -13.90 2.80 -29.22
CA ALA A 243 -12.84 2.08 -29.91
C ALA A 243 -11.78 1.60 -28.94
N ALA A 244 -11.13 0.49 -29.29
CA ALA A 244 -9.91 0.05 -28.64
C ALA A 244 -8.98 -0.57 -29.66
N GLY A 245 -7.67 -0.47 -29.42
CA GLY A 245 -6.67 -1.07 -30.28
C GLY A 245 -5.54 -1.76 -29.53
N LEU A 246 -4.87 -2.68 -30.21
CA LEU A 246 -3.79 -3.47 -29.66
C LEU A 246 -2.74 -3.79 -30.71
N MET A 247 -1.47 -3.63 -30.34
CA MET A 247 -0.32 -3.98 -31.17
C MET A 247 0.69 -4.79 -30.37
N MET A 248 1.22 -5.85 -30.96
CA MET A 248 2.33 -6.62 -30.37
C MET A 248 3.67 -6.06 -30.80
N VAL A 249 4.50 -5.77 -29.81
CA VAL A 249 5.88 -5.33 -30.01
C VAL A 249 6.81 -6.51 -29.74
N ARG A 250 7.60 -6.87 -30.75
CA ARG A 250 8.61 -7.92 -30.62
C ARG A 250 10.02 -7.32 -30.57
N PRO A 251 10.93 -7.94 -29.79
CA PRO A 251 12.33 -7.56 -29.81
C PRO A 251 12.89 -7.69 -31.23
N ASN A 252 13.75 -6.74 -31.62
CA ASN A 252 14.47 -6.72 -32.90
C ASN A 252 13.59 -6.58 -34.17
N GLU A 253 12.26 -6.49 -34.07
CA GLU A 253 11.42 -6.16 -35.21
C GLU A 253 11.35 -4.64 -35.40
N VAL A 254 11.49 -4.20 -36.65
CA VAL A 254 11.33 -2.79 -37.01
C VAL A 254 9.84 -2.46 -36.99
N ILE A 255 9.47 -1.43 -36.22
CA ILE A 255 8.13 -0.87 -36.22
C ILE A 255 8.07 0.17 -37.34
N ASN A 256 7.05 0.07 -38.18
CA ASN A 256 6.75 0.99 -39.28
C ASN A 256 5.23 1.06 -39.49
N GLN A 257 4.80 1.85 -40.47
CA GLN A 257 3.40 2.14 -40.76
C GLN A 257 2.59 0.90 -41.20
N ASN A 258 3.25 -0.19 -41.60
CA ASN A 258 2.59 -1.42 -42.06
C ASN A 258 2.39 -2.46 -40.93
N VAL A 259 2.75 -2.12 -39.68
CA VAL A 259 2.55 -3.03 -38.56
C VAL A 259 1.06 -3.27 -38.34
N LEU A 260 0.71 -4.54 -38.10
CA LEU A 260 -0.67 -4.93 -37.81
C LEU A 260 -1.10 -4.41 -36.44
N ILE A 261 -2.07 -3.49 -36.45
CA ILE A 261 -2.79 -3.01 -35.27
C ILE A 261 -4.20 -3.57 -35.34
N GLU A 262 -4.58 -4.37 -34.35
CA GLU A 262 -5.93 -4.91 -34.22
C GLU A 262 -6.82 -3.86 -33.59
N THR A 263 -8.02 -3.66 -34.14
CA THR A 263 -8.95 -2.63 -33.69
C THR A 263 -10.34 -3.20 -33.46
N PHE A 264 -11.00 -2.71 -32.43
CA PHE A 264 -12.38 -3.01 -32.07
C PHE A 264 -13.14 -1.69 -32.09
N PHE A 265 -14.26 -1.64 -32.81
CA PHE A 265 -15.02 -0.40 -33.00
C PHE A 265 -16.50 -0.65 -32.73
N SER A 266 -17.13 0.20 -31.92
CA SER A 266 -18.51 -0.02 -31.45
C SER A 266 -19.49 -0.13 -32.60
N GLU A 267 -19.37 0.71 -33.64
CA GLU A 267 -20.36 0.73 -34.72
C GLU A 267 -20.25 -0.47 -35.69
N ASP A 268 -19.23 -1.32 -35.56
CA ASP A 268 -19.13 -2.55 -36.36
C ASP A 268 -20.20 -3.57 -35.98
N ASP A 269 -20.69 -3.51 -34.73
CA ASP A 269 -21.75 -4.37 -34.22
C ASP A 269 -23.13 -3.69 -34.20
N LYS A 270 -23.27 -2.50 -34.79
CA LYS A 270 -24.51 -1.71 -34.74
C LYS A 270 -25.73 -2.44 -35.32
N ILE A 271 -25.51 -3.29 -36.31
CA ILE A 271 -26.57 -4.08 -36.96
C ILE A 271 -27.15 -5.14 -36.00
N ILE A 272 -26.35 -5.62 -35.05
CA ILE A 272 -26.69 -6.74 -34.16
C ILE A 272 -27.06 -6.24 -32.76
N ILE A 273 -26.46 -5.13 -32.31
CA ILE A 273 -26.58 -4.61 -30.95
C ILE A 273 -27.06 -3.16 -31.02
N ASP A 274 -28.32 -2.92 -30.66
CA ASP A 274 -28.93 -1.58 -30.73
C ASP A 274 -28.40 -0.62 -29.66
N SER A 275 -28.21 -1.13 -28.43
CA SER A 275 -27.73 -0.35 -27.28
C SER A 275 -26.26 0.02 -27.42
N PHE A 276 -25.95 1.32 -27.36
CA PHE A 276 -24.55 1.77 -27.36
C PHE A 276 -23.79 1.30 -26.12
N ASP A 277 -24.45 1.17 -24.97
CA ASP A 277 -23.83 0.66 -23.74
C ASP A 277 -23.33 -0.78 -23.91
N ASP A 278 -24.11 -1.61 -24.59
CA ASP A 278 -23.74 -2.99 -24.88
C ASP A 278 -22.62 -3.05 -25.92
N ARG A 279 -22.65 -2.18 -26.95
CA ARG A 279 -21.54 -2.07 -27.92
C ARG A 279 -20.24 -1.60 -27.25
N SER A 280 -20.32 -0.62 -26.37
CA SER A 280 -19.20 -0.11 -25.56
C SER A 280 -18.60 -1.21 -24.67
N THR A 281 -19.47 -1.99 -24.01
CA THR A 281 -19.05 -3.16 -23.22
C THR A 281 -18.39 -4.22 -24.10
N LYS A 282 -18.92 -4.46 -25.30
CA LYS A 282 -18.38 -5.41 -26.28
C LYS A 282 -16.99 -5.02 -26.76
N VAL A 283 -16.72 -3.74 -27.04
CA VAL A 283 -15.39 -3.24 -27.43
C VAL A 283 -14.32 -3.67 -26.40
N LEU A 284 -14.58 -3.44 -25.10
CA LEU A 284 -13.64 -3.85 -24.06
C LEU A 284 -13.58 -5.39 -23.91
N ASN A 285 -14.71 -6.09 -24.03
CA ASN A 285 -14.72 -7.55 -23.95
C ASN A 285 -13.89 -8.19 -25.07
N ASP A 286 -14.02 -7.71 -26.29
CA ASP A 286 -13.28 -8.20 -27.45
C ASP A 286 -11.78 -7.91 -27.31
N LEU A 287 -11.42 -6.73 -26.80
CA LEU A 287 -10.03 -6.40 -26.44
C LEU A 287 -9.47 -7.42 -25.44
N ILE A 288 -10.18 -7.71 -24.35
CA ILE A 288 -9.73 -8.68 -23.32
C ILE A 288 -9.61 -10.10 -23.90
N ILE A 289 -10.60 -10.55 -24.68
CA ILE A 289 -10.58 -11.85 -25.37
C ILE A 289 -9.37 -11.93 -26.30
N ARG A 290 -9.07 -10.85 -27.02
CA ARG A 290 -7.92 -10.82 -27.93
C ARG A 290 -6.60 -10.86 -27.18
N ILE A 291 -6.44 -10.08 -26.12
CA ILE A 291 -5.26 -10.14 -25.24
C ILE A 291 -5.05 -11.58 -24.77
N LEU A 292 -6.10 -12.24 -24.26
CA LEU A 292 -6.04 -13.63 -23.82
C LEU A 292 -5.59 -14.59 -24.94
N SER A 293 -6.09 -14.41 -26.16
CA SER A 293 -5.69 -15.20 -27.33
C SER A 293 -4.20 -15.04 -27.64
N ILE A 294 -3.69 -13.80 -27.62
CA ILE A 294 -2.28 -13.51 -27.89
C ILE A 294 -1.38 -14.09 -26.79
N VAL A 295 -1.66 -13.83 -25.51
CA VAL A 295 -0.80 -14.29 -24.40
C VAL A 295 -0.78 -15.80 -24.25
N ARG A 296 -1.87 -16.49 -24.63
CA ARG A 296 -1.92 -17.96 -24.69
C ARG A 296 -0.95 -18.53 -25.74
N ARG A 297 -0.86 -17.87 -26.90
CA ARG A 297 0.05 -18.26 -27.99
C ARG A 297 1.49 -17.84 -27.73
N LYS A 298 1.71 -16.68 -27.10
CA LYS A 298 3.03 -16.10 -26.80
C LYS A 298 3.16 -15.82 -25.31
N ARG A 299 3.58 -16.83 -24.56
CA ARG A 299 3.71 -16.77 -23.09
C ARG A 299 4.75 -15.75 -22.58
N SER A 300 5.59 -15.19 -23.45
CA SER A 300 6.52 -14.11 -23.10
C SER A 300 5.85 -12.73 -23.07
N ALA A 301 4.74 -12.53 -23.80
CA ALA A 301 4.07 -11.24 -23.99
C ALA A 301 2.99 -10.98 -22.93
N LEU A 302 3.34 -11.07 -21.64
CA LEU A 302 2.37 -10.97 -20.54
C LEU A 302 2.03 -9.52 -20.14
N THR A 303 2.79 -8.55 -20.61
CA THR A 303 2.66 -7.14 -20.21
C THR A 303 2.06 -6.33 -21.34
N ILE A 304 1.02 -5.56 -21.00
CA ILE A 304 0.34 -4.64 -21.90
C ILE A 304 0.54 -3.22 -21.36
N TYR A 305 1.04 -2.33 -22.20
CA TYR A 305 1.23 -0.92 -21.85
C TYR A 305 0.16 -0.04 -22.47
N PHE A 306 -0.37 0.86 -21.66
CA PHE A 306 -1.14 2.03 -22.09
C PHE A 306 -0.37 3.27 -21.60
N HIS A 307 -0.47 4.37 -22.35
CA HIS A 307 0.16 5.62 -21.93
C HIS A 307 -0.77 6.39 -21.00
N ASN A 308 -0.31 6.73 -19.79
CA ASN A 308 -1.15 7.32 -18.74
C ASN A 308 -2.26 6.37 -18.23
N PHE A 309 -2.02 5.05 -18.33
CA PHE A 309 -2.91 3.98 -17.83
C PHE A 309 -3.41 4.25 -16.41
N SER A 310 -2.53 4.73 -15.53
CA SER A 310 -2.81 4.84 -14.09
C SER A 310 -3.94 5.82 -13.75
N ARG A 311 -4.25 6.75 -14.66
CA ARG A 311 -5.22 7.82 -14.45
C ARG A 311 -6.48 7.71 -15.31
N PHE A 312 -6.43 7.01 -16.43
CA PHE A 312 -7.54 6.97 -17.39
C PHE A 312 -7.93 5.52 -17.76
N ASP A 313 -7.28 4.91 -18.74
CA ASP A 313 -7.64 3.58 -19.28
C ASP A 313 -7.72 2.50 -18.21
N GLY A 314 -6.82 2.56 -17.22
CA GLY A 314 -6.75 1.58 -16.17
C GLY A 314 -7.97 1.57 -15.26
N ILE A 315 -8.64 2.71 -15.08
CA ILE A 315 -9.89 2.77 -14.30
C ILE A 315 -11.03 2.11 -15.08
N LEU A 316 -11.13 2.37 -16.38
CA LEU A 316 -12.13 1.77 -17.27
C LEU A 316 -11.94 0.25 -17.37
N LEU A 317 -10.71 -0.20 -17.61
CA LEU A 317 -10.36 -1.62 -17.70
C LEU A 317 -10.52 -2.35 -16.37
N LEU A 318 -10.13 -1.73 -15.25
CA LEU A 318 -10.35 -2.31 -13.92
C LEU A 318 -11.83 -2.56 -13.66
N LYS A 319 -12.68 -1.54 -13.91
CA LYS A 319 -14.13 -1.65 -13.75
C LYS A 319 -14.70 -2.74 -14.66
N HIS A 320 -14.35 -2.72 -15.94
CA HIS A 320 -14.86 -3.70 -16.90
C HIS A 320 -14.49 -5.13 -16.53
N ILE A 321 -13.22 -5.39 -16.20
CA ILE A 321 -12.78 -6.74 -15.85
C ILE A 321 -13.43 -7.21 -14.55
N ALA A 322 -13.56 -6.35 -13.54
CA ALA A 322 -14.21 -6.69 -12.29
C ALA A 322 -15.70 -7.01 -12.44
N CYS A 323 -16.41 -6.32 -13.34
CA CYS A 323 -17.84 -6.49 -13.53
C CYS A 323 -18.20 -7.64 -14.49
N HIS A 324 -17.38 -7.90 -15.51
CA HIS A 324 -17.77 -8.79 -16.62
C HIS A 324 -16.96 -10.10 -16.69
N HIS A 325 -15.86 -10.22 -15.96
CA HIS A 325 -14.97 -11.39 -16.06
C HIS A 325 -14.76 -12.07 -14.70
N LYS A 326 -14.73 -13.41 -14.72
CA LYS A 326 -14.47 -14.23 -13.52
C LYS A 326 -12.97 -14.41 -13.30
N TYR A 327 -12.25 -13.30 -13.10
CA TYR A 327 -10.80 -13.30 -12.85
C TYR A 327 -10.46 -12.74 -11.47
N GLU A 328 -9.33 -13.19 -10.92
CA GLU A 328 -8.74 -12.59 -9.74
C GLU A 328 -7.90 -11.37 -10.15
N LEU A 329 -8.17 -10.22 -9.54
CA LEU A 329 -7.48 -8.96 -9.84
C LEU A 329 -6.54 -8.58 -8.71
N LYS A 330 -5.30 -8.22 -9.06
CA LYS A 330 -4.30 -7.70 -8.11
C LYS A 330 -3.82 -6.33 -8.56
N PRO A 331 -4.52 -5.25 -8.18
CA PRO A 331 -4.08 -3.89 -8.45
C PRO A 331 -2.90 -3.51 -7.54
N LEU A 332 -1.87 -2.90 -8.12
CA LEU A 332 -0.80 -2.23 -7.39
C LEU A 332 -1.10 -0.73 -7.33
N LEU A 333 -1.73 -0.30 -6.23
CA LEU A 333 -2.13 1.08 -6.00
C LEU A 333 -1.19 1.75 -5.00
N ARG A 334 -0.76 2.98 -5.31
CA ARG A 334 -0.02 3.84 -4.37
C ARG A 334 -0.35 5.30 -4.64
N ASN A 335 -0.67 6.06 -3.59
CA ASN A 335 -1.03 7.48 -3.68
C ASN A 335 -2.10 7.75 -4.75
N ASN A 336 -3.17 6.95 -4.74
CA ASN A 336 -4.28 7.00 -5.70
C ASN A 336 -3.88 6.82 -7.18
N ARG A 337 -2.73 6.20 -7.46
CA ARG A 337 -2.29 5.84 -8.82
C ARG A 337 -2.21 4.33 -8.98
N LEU A 338 -2.78 3.82 -10.07
CA LEU A 338 -2.73 2.41 -10.44
C LEU A 338 -1.46 2.12 -11.26
N TYR A 339 -0.42 1.59 -10.62
CA TYR A 339 0.85 1.31 -11.29
C TYR A 339 0.81 0.06 -12.17
N GLU A 340 0.11 -0.97 -11.70
CA GLU A 340 -0.03 -2.25 -12.39
C GLU A 340 -1.41 -2.85 -12.06
N LEU A 341 -2.04 -3.47 -13.05
CA LEU A 341 -3.22 -4.31 -12.83
C LEU A 341 -2.90 -5.73 -13.30
N GLY A 342 -2.64 -6.63 -12.36
CA GLY A 342 -2.43 -8.05 -12.65
C GLY A 342 -3.75 -8.82 -12.72
N VAL A 343 -3.93 -9.63 -13.77
CA VAL A 343 -5.12 -10.46 -14.00
C VAL A 343 -4.75 -11.95 -13.88
N TYR A 344 -5.50 -12.68 -13.06
CA TYR A 344 -5.18 -14.06 -12.66
C TYR A 344 -6.35 -15.01 -12.86
N SER A 345 -6.01 -16.28 -13.11
CA SER A 345 -6.91 -17.43 -12.99
C SER A 345 -6.36 -18.34 -11.89
N GLY A 346 -6.95 -18.25 -10.70
CA GLY A 346 -6.37 -18.81 -9.48
C GLY A 346 -4.97 -18.25 -9.24
N LYS A 347 -4.00 -19.15 -9.02
CA LYS A 347 -2.59 -18.76 -8.78
C LYS A 347 -1.83 -18.33 -10.04
N LYS A 348 -2.38 -18.53 -11.24
CA LYS A 348 -1.68 -18.29 -12.50
C LYS A 348 -1.98 -16.89 -13.04
N MET A 349 -0.93 -16.08 -13.20
CA MET A 349 -1.04 -14.79 -13.90
C MET A 349 -1.34 -15.03 -15.38
N LEU A 350 -2.42 -14.43 -15.89
CA LEU A 350 -2.80 -14.47 -17.29
C LEU A 350 -2.05 -13.38 -18.06
N PHE A 351 -2.12 -12.15 -17.57
CA PHE A 351 -1.46 -10.97 -18.10
C PHE A 351 -1.50 -9.84 -17.07
N ARG A 352 -0.86 -8.71 -17.39
CA ARG A 352 -0.89 -7.50 -16.58
C ARG A 352 -0.89 -6.24 -17.45
N PHE A 353 -1.56 -5.21 -16.96
CA PHE A 353 -1.46 -3.87 -17.53
C PHE A 353 -0.48 -3.02 -16.75
N ARG A 354 0.22 -2.13 -17.45
CA ARG A 354 1.13 -1.14 -16.87
C ARG A 354 1.01 0.20 -17.55
N ASP A 355 1.35 1.23 -16.78
CA ASP A 355 1.47 2.59 -17.29
C ASP A 355 2.86 2.84 -17.86
N SER A 356 2.95 3.16 -19.16
CA SER A 356 4.23 3.53 -19.77
C SER A 356 4.78 4.85 -19.22
N LEU A 357 3.91 5.76 -18.74
CA LEU A 357 4.31 7.07 -18.22
C LEU A 357 5.14 6.98 -16.94
N ASN A 358 4.96 5.90 -16.16
CA ASN A 358 5.75 5.64 -14.97
C ASN A 358 7.20 5.23 -15.31
N LEU A 359 7.41 4.68 -16.49
CA LEU A 359 8.69 4.18 -16.98
C LEU A 359 9.40 5.19 -17.89
N LEU A 360 8.63 5.87 -18.73
CA LEU A 360 9.06 6.89 -19.68
C LEU A 360 8.23 8.15 -19.44
N PRO A 361 8.68 9.05 -18.55
CA PRO A 361 7.94 10.27 -18.25
C PRO A 361 8.01 11.24 -19.43
N GLY A 362 6.86 11.75 -19.86
CA GLY A 362 6.74 12.68 -20.96
C GLY A 362 5.42 12.47 -21.71
N SER A 363 4.99 13.46 -22.49
CA SER A 363 3.85 13.25 -23.38
C SER A 363 4.24 12.27 -24.51
N LEU A 364 3.27 11.49 -25.00
CA LEU A 364 3.51 10.59 -26.13
C LEU A 364 4.12 11.31 -27.33
N ASN A 365 3.63 12.52 -27.65
CA ASN A 365 4.14 13.32 -28.76
C ASN A 365 5.61 13.72 -28.56
N SER A 366 5.98 14.18 -27.36
CA SER A 366 7.36 14.55 -27.03
C SER A 366 8.30 13.35 -27.09
N LEU A 367 7.86 12.21 -26.54
CA LEU A 367 8.64 10.97 -26.55
C LEU A 367 8.83 10.44 -27.98
N ALA A 368 7.77 10.43 -28.78
CA ALA A 368 7.80 9.98 -30.17
C ALA A 368 8.73 10.85 -31.02
N SER A 369 8.60 12.17 -30.92
CA SER A 369 9.44 13.13 -31.66
C SER A 369 10.93 12.95 -31.33
N SER A 370 11.25 12.55 -30.10
CA SER A 370 12.63 12.33 -29.66
C SER A 370 13.19 10.95 -30.01
N LEU A 371 12.41 9.88 -29.86
CA LEU A 371 12.91 8.49 -29.94
C LEU A 371 12.62 7.79 -31.27
N CYS A 372 11.55 8.18 -31.96
CA CYS A 372 11.12 7.55 -33.20
C CYS A 372 10.44 8.55 -34.16
N PRO A 373 11.11 9.67 -34.54
CA PRO A 373 10.56 10.67 -35.46
C PRO A 373 10.19 10.08 -36.83
N GLU A 374 10.79 8.96 -37.22
CA GLU A 374 10.48 8.23 -38.47
C GLU A 374 9.05 7.68 -38.54
N LEU A 375 8.33 7.60 -37.41
CA LEU A 375 6.95 7.12 -37.34
C LEU A 375 5.91 8.23 -37.57
N GLY A 376 6.37 9.47 -37.73
CA GLY A 376 5.51 10.64 -37.90
C GLY A 376 5.09 11.28 -36.58
N THR A 377 4.23 12.28 -36.68
CA THR A 377 3.74 13.05 -35.53
C THR A 377 2.48 12.43 -34.94
N LYS A 378 2.16 12.81 -33.70
CA LYS A 378 0.84 12.52 -33.14
C LYS A 378 -0.24 13.26 -33.95
N GLY A 379 -1.34 12.57 -34.24
CA GLY A 379 -2.50 13.19 -34.87
C GLY A 379 -3.26 14.11 -33.91
N SER A 380 -4.30 14.77 -34.40
CA SER A 380 -5.21 15.57 -33.57
C SER A 380 -6.64 15.17 -33.87
N ILE A 381 -7.46 15.09 -32.83
CA ILE A 381 -8.89 14.88 -32.98
C ILE A 381 -9.64 15.84 -32.05
N ASP A 382 -10.74 16.35 -32.54
CA ASP A 382 -11.62 17.20 -31.77
C ASP A 382 -12.59 16.33 -30.97
N HIS A 383 -12.18 16.00 -29.75
CA HIS A 383 -12.95 15.14 -28.86
C HIS A 383 -14.32 15.73 -28.46
N GLU A 384 -14.48 17.06 -28.48
CA GLU A 384 -15.76 17.72 -28.16
C GLU A 384 -16.80 17.49 -29.24
N ASN A 385 -16.34 17.34 -30.48
CA ASN A 385 -17.20 17.10 -31.63
C ASN A 385 -17.47 15.62 -31.90
N VAL A 386 -16.92 14.67 -31.12
CA VAL A 386 -17.25 13.24 -31.27
C VAL A 386 -18.59 12.94 -30.59
N THR A 387 -19.59 12.58 -31.40
CA THR A 387 -20.95 12.29 -30.94
C THR A 387 -21.44 10.93 -31.44
N LEU A 388 -22.44 10.35 -30.78
CA LEU A 388 -23.01 9.05 -31.19
C LEU A 388 -23.47 9.01 -32.64
N SER A 389 -23.99 10.13 -33.16
CA SER A 389 -24.49 10.21 -34.53
C SER A 389 -23.37 10.21 -35.57
N ASN A 390 -22.17 10.68 -35.21
CA ASN A 390 -21.05 10.82 -36.16
C ASN A 390 -19.95 9.76 -36.01
N LEU A 391 -20.05 8.84 -35.04
CA LEU A 391 -19.09 7.73 -34.89
C LEU A 391 -18.92 6.93 -36.18
N ALA A 392 -20.03 6.49 -36.80
CA ALA A 392 -19.99 5.65 -37.99
C ALA A 392 -19.37 6.38 -39.20
N SER A 393 -19.74 7.65 -39.42
CA SER A 393 -19.19 8.46 -40.52
C SER A 393 -17.72 8.81 -40.30
N ASN A 394 -17.29 8.97 -39.04
CA ASN A 394 -15.91 9.35 -38.69
C ASN A 394 -15.01 8.13 -38.43
N LYS A 395 -15.50 6.90 -38.62
CA LYS A 395 -14.80 5.65 -38.30
C LYS A 395 -13.33 5.66 -38.74
N LYS A 396 -13.08 6.01 -40.00
CA LYS A 396 -11.72 6.01 -40.57
C LYS A 396 -10.80 6.95 -39.80
N THR A 397 -11.21 8.20 -39.63
CA THR A 397 -10.43 9.23 -38.91
C THR A 397 -10.18 8.85 -37.45
N LEU A 398 -11.21 8.38 -36.75
CA LEU A 398 -11.12 7.97 -35.34
C LEU A 398 -10.15 6.79 -35.16
N LEU A 399 -10.26 5.77 -36.03
CA LEU A 399 -9.38 4.60 -35.97
C LEU A 399 -7.95 4.93 -36.41
N ASP A 400 -7.76 5.79 -37.41
CA ASP A 400 -6.42 6.20 -37.86
C ASP A 400 -5.69 7.01 -36.78
N TYR A 401 -6.41 7.87 -36.05
CA TYR A 401 -5.88 8.59 -34.87
C TYR A 401 -5.42 7.62 -33.77
N MET A 402 -6.30 6.72 -33.32
CA MET A 402 -5.98 5.72 -32.28
C MET A 402 -4.83 4.80 -32.71
N LYS A 403 -4.83 4.34 -33.98
CA LYS A 403 -3.75 3.52 -34.54
C LYS A 403 -2.41 4.26 -34.51
N GLN A 404 -2.40 5.55 -34.82
CA GLN A 404 -1.19 6.36 -34.74
C GLN A 404 -0.67 6.44 -33.31
N ASP A 405 -1.54 6.67 -32.32
CA ASP A 405 -1.14 6.69 -30.90
C ASP A 405 -0.54 5.35 -30.44
N ILE A 406 -1.16 4.23 -30.83
CA ILE A 406 -0.66 2.88 -30.56
C ILE A 406 0.69 2.64 -31.25
N LEU A 407 0.83 3.04 -32.51
CA LEU A 407 2.06 2.90 -33.29
C LEU A 407 3.22 3.66 -32.62
N LEU A 408 2.98 4.93 -32.26
CA LEU A 408 3.96 5.78 -31.59
C LEU A 408 4.35 5.21 -30.22
N LEU A 409 3.38 4.75 -29.42
CA LEU A 409 3.66 4.14 -28.12
C LEU A 409 4.52 2.88 -28.27
N GLY A 410 4.23 2.03 -29.25
CA GLY A 410 5.04 0.85 -29.53
C GLY A 410 6.46 1.20 -29.98
N GLY A 411 6.60 2.20 -30.85
CA GLY A 411 7.89 2.75 -31.30
C GLY A 411 8.75 3.24 -30.13
N VAL A 412 8.18 4.12 -29.30
CA VAL A 412 8.80 4.69 -28.10
C VAL A 412 9.26 3.58 -27.15
N MET A 413 8.37 2.65 -26.80
CA MET A 413 8.68 1.58 -25.86
C MET A 413 9.74 0.63 -26.41
N ARG A 414 9.70 0.29 -27.70
CA ARG A 414 10.71 -0.55 -28.36
C ARG A 414 12.08 0.13 -28.39
N LYS A 415 12.14 1.40 -28.76
CA LYS A 415 13.40 2.17 -28.78
C LYS A 415 14.00 2.28 -27.39
N ALA A 416 13.18 2.55 -26.38
CA ALA A 416 13.63 2.54 -24.99
C ALA A 416 14.17 1.15 -24.59
N GLN A 417 13.44 0.06 -24.89
CA GLN A 417 13.89 -1.30 -24.60
C GLN A 417 15.25 -1.59 -25.24
N ASP A 418 15.43 -1.24 -26.51
CA ASP A 418 16.69 -1.38 -27.23
C ASP A 418 17.84 -0.60 -26.58
N ILE A 419 17.61 0.67 -26.21
CA ILE A 419 18.63 1.54 -25.58
C ILE A 419 19.08 0.94 -24.25
N TYR A 420 18.14 0.64 -23.35
CA TYR A 420 18.45 0.11 -22.02
C TYR A 420 19.06 -1.30 -22.11
N TRP A 421 18.66 -2.10 -23.08
CA TRP A 421 19.27 -3.39 -23.33
C TRP A 421 20.72 -3.25 -23.79
N LYS A 422 21.00 -2.43 -24.82
CA LYS A 422 22.35 -2.24 -25.36
C LYS A 422 23.31 -1.65 -24.31
N LEU A 423 22.89 -0.62 -23.60
CA LEU A 423 23.74 0.07 -22.62
C LEU A 423 23.89 -0.69 -21.31
N PHE A 424 22.82 -1.35 -20.83
CA PHE A 424 22.77 -1.88 -19.47
C PHE A 424 22.48 -3.37 -19.36
N GLN A 425 22.07 -4.04 -20.43
CA GLN A 425 21.58 -5.42 -20.41
C GLN A 425 20.38 -5.58 -19.45
N VAL A 426 19.54 -4.54 -19.39
CA VAL A 426 18.31 -4.52 -18.58
C VAL A 426 17.11 -4.36 -19.50
N ASP A 427 16.18 -5.31 -19.42
CA ASP A 427 14.89 -5.21 -20.10
C ASP A 427 13.94 -4.31 -19.29
N ILE A 428 13.43 -3.26 -19.92
CA ILE A 428 12.48 -2.31 -19.34
C ILE A 428 11.17 -3.01 -18.93
N GLU A 429 10.80 -4.12 -19.58
CA GLU A 429 9.63 -4.93 -19.21
C GLU A 429 9.72 -5.45 -17.77
N SER A 430 10.94 -5.64 -17.25
CA SER A 430 11.13 -6.13 -15.89
C SER A 430 10.92 -5.06 -14.81
N LYS A 431 10.64 -3.81 -15.19
CA LYS A 431 10.54 -2.66 -14.30
C LYS A 431 9.20 -1.94 -14.47
N ILE A 432 8.71 -1.38 -13.37
CA ILE A 432 7.42 -0.67 -13.32
C ILE A 432 7.64 0.84 -13.43
N THR A 433 8.75 1.35 -12.86
CA THR A 433 9.04 2.78 -12.79
C THR A 433 10.47 3.09 -13.23
N LEU A 434 10.68 4.32 -13.70
CA LEU A 434 12.01 4.84 -14.03
C LEU A 434 12.96 4.76 -12.83
N SER A 435 12.51 5.11 -11.62
CA SER A 435 13.34 5.02 -10.41
C SER A 435 13.74 3.58 -10.10
N SER A 436 12.85 2.61 -10.30
CA SER A 436 13.15 1.18 -10.12
C SER A 436 14.16 0.69 -11.17
N LEU A 437 14.04 1.17 -12.41
CA LEU A 437 14.99 0.90 -13.49
C LEU A 437 16.38 1.47 -13.15
N ALA A 438 16.46 2.75 -12.79
CA ALA A 438 17.69 3.43 -12.42
C ALA A 438 18.39 2.75 -11.22
N LEU A 439 17.64 2.47 -10.14
CA LEU A 439 18.18 1.78 -8.97
C LEU A 439 18.68 0.36 -9.30
N THR A 440 18.01 -0.33 -10.22
CA THR A 440 18.47 -1.65 -10.68
C THR A 440 19.81 -1.53 -11.41
N ILE A 441 19.93 -0.57 -12.33
CA ILE A 441 21.17 -0.36 -13.09
C ILE A 441 22.31 -0.01 -12.13
N PHE A 442 22.07 0.90 -11.18
CA PHE A 442 23.02 1.25 -10.13
C PHE A 442 23.49 0.03 -9.34
N ARG A 443 22.56 -0.74 -8.78
CA ARG A 443 22.86 -1.91 -7.95
C ARG A 443 23.54 -3.05 -8.72
N MET A 444 23.38 -3.09 -10.04
CA MET A 444 23.94 -4.14 -10.88
C MET A 444 25.32 -3.80 -11.43
N LYS A 445 25.57 -2.52 -11.75
CA LYS A 445 26.79 -2.10 -12.46
C LYS A 445 27.77 -1.29 -11.63
N TYR A 446 27.28 -0.50 -10.68
CA TYR A 446 28.08 0.55 -10.04
C TYR A 446 28.20 0.37 -8.52
N TYR A 447 27.30 -0.41 -7.92
CA TYR A 447 27.26 -0.56 -6.47
C TYR A 447 28.19 -1.67 -5.97
N ASP A 448 29.17 -1.29 -5.17
CA ASP A 448 30.07 -2.19 -4.46
C ASP A 448 29.61 -2.37 -3.00
N GLU A 449 28.79 -3.40 -2.78
CA GLU A 449 28.24 -3.69 -1.45
C GLU A 449 29.30 -4.09 -0.42
N LYS A 450 30.47 -4.58 -0.86
CA LYS A 450 31.52 -5.08 0.05
C LYS A 450 32.35 -3.93 0.62
N ASN A 451 32.71 -2.98 -0.22
CA ASN A 451 33.57 -1.87 0.17
C ASN A 451 32.80 -0.61 0.57
N ARG A 452 31.58 -0.41 0.06
CA ARG A 452 30.77 0.80 0.29
C ARG A 452 29.29 0.46 0.54
N PRO A 453 28.96 -0.24 1.64
CA PRO A 453 27.58 -0.62 1.92
C PRO A 453 26.68 0.59 2.17
N ILE A 454 25.54 0.65 1.48
CA ILE A 454 24.45 1.59 1.78
C ILE A 454 23.55 0.94 2.83
N HIS A 455 23.73 1.36 4.08
CA HIS A 455 22.98 0.83 5.21
C HIS A 455 21.49 1.17 5.15
N ILE A 456 20.65 0.23 5.59
CA ILE A 456 19.22 0.42 5.73
C ILE A 456 18.96 0.91 7.15
N PRO A 457 18.58 2.19 7.35
CA PRO A 457 18.37 2.72 8.68
C PRO A 457 17.17 2.05 9.36
N ASN A 458 17.22 1.97 10.68
CA ASN A 458 16.05 1.66 11.47
C ASN A 458 15.07 2.86 11.49
N LYS A 459 13.87 2.67 12.03
CA LYS A 459 12.82 3.71 12.01
C LYS A 459 13.24 5.03 12.67
N ASN A 460 14.03 4.98 13.74
CA ASN A 460 14.46 6.19 14.45
C ASN A 460 15.51 6.95 13.64
N GLU A 461 16.47 6.22 13.06
CA GLU A 461 17.50 6.79 12.17
C GLU A 461 16.86 7.40 10.91
N ASP A 462 15.93 6.70 10.27
CA ASP A 462 15.21 7.19 9.09
C ASP A 462 14.40 8.46 9.41
N ASN A 463 13.67 8.47 10.53
CA ASN A 463 12.94 9.65 11.00
C ASN A 463 13.88 10.82 11.29
N PHE A 464 15.03 10.57 11.93
CA PHE A 464 16.04 11.59 12.19
C PHE A 464 16.56 12.20 10.88
N ILE A 465 16.98 11.36 9.93
CA ILE A 465 17.52 11.80 8.63
C ILE A 465 16.46 12.55 7.82
N ARG A 466 15.22 12.05 7.74
CA ARG A 466 14.15 12.67 6.94
C ARG A 466 13.77 14.06 7.41
N ARG A 467 13.93 14.39 8.70
CA ARG A 467 13.66 15.74 9.21
C ARG A 467 14.59 16.80 8.63
N ALA A 468 15.79 16.42 8.21
CA ALA A 468 16.77 17.32 7.59
C ALA A 468 16.72 17.28 6.05
N TYR A 469 15.86 16.46 5.45
CA TYR A 469 15.78 16.32 4.00
C TYR A 469 14.77 17.33 3.42
N TYR A 470 15.30 18.34 2.74
CA TYR A 470 14.53 19.36 2.02
C TYR A 470 14.64 19.19 0.50
N GLY A 471 13.66 19.71 -0.23
CA GLY A 471 13.63 19.68 -1.70
C GLY A 471 14.56 20.71 -2.34
N GLY A 472 14.36 20.97 -3.64
CA GLY A 472 15.05 22.05 -4.32
C GLY A 472 14.68 23.42 -3.75
N HIS A 473 15.67 24.30 -3.65
CA HIS A 473 15.48 25.68 -3.24
C HIS A 473 14.79 26.47 -4.37
N THR A 474 13.70 27.16 -4.05
CA THR A 474 12.97 28.01 -5.00
C THR A 474 12.76 29.36 -4.36
N ASP A 475 13.48 30.37 -4.85
CA ASP A 475 13.25 31.76 -4.50
C ASP A 475 12.43 32.43 -5.61
N GLU A 476 11.38 33.14 -5.21
CA GLU A 476 10.67 34.06 -6.09
C GLU A 476 11.16 35.48 -5.78
N GLY A 477 11.91 36.06 -6.72
CA GLY A 477 12.35 37.45 -6.63
C GLY A 477 11.32 38.37 -7.30
N GLU A 478 10.77 39.33 -6.56
CA GLU A 478 10.03 40.44 -7.17
C GLU A 478 11.00 41.28 -8.00
N LYS A 479 10.71 41.43 -9.30
CA LYS A 479 11.32 42.49 -10.09
C LYS A 479 10.64 43.79 -9.69
N ASP A 480 11.32 44.63 -8.92
CA ASP A 480 10.91 46.00 -8.65
C ASP A 480 10.79 46.81 -9.97
N GLU A 481 9.62 46.82 -10.59
CA GLU A 481 9.31 47.68 -11.75
C GLU A 481 9.42 49.18 -11.43
N LYS A 482 9.47 49.55 -10.14
CA LYS A 482 9.60 50.95 -9.68
C LYS A 482 10.95 51.60 -9.94
N LYS A 483 12.01 50.86 -10.31
CA LYS A 483 13.30 51.46 -10.69
C LYS A 483 13.39 51.89 -12.16
N ASN A 484 12.56 51.34 -13.05
CA ASN A 484 12.59 51.73 -14.47
C ASN A 484 11.82 53.02 -14.77
N GLU A 485 10.84 53.40 -13.95
CA GLU A 485 10.19 54.71 -14.08
C GLU A 485 11.04 55.87 -13.54
N THR A 486 11.88 55.63 -12.53
CA THR A 486 12.80 56.67 -12.02
C THR A 486 13.99 56.91 -12.95
N LEU A 487 14.40 55.89 -13.71
CA LEU A 487 15.43 56.03 -14.74
C LEU A 487 14.88 56.71 -16.01
N LYS A 488 13.64 56.41 -16.43
CA LYS A 488 13.00 57.14 -17.55
C LYS A 488 12.70 58.61 -17.25
N LYS A 489 12.29 58.94 -16.01
CA LYS A 489 12.06 60.36 -15.62
C LYS A 489 13.34 61.17 -15.47
N LYS A 490 14.47 60.53 -15.14
CA LYS A 490 15.78 61.21 -15.08
C LYS A 490 16.42 61.45 -16.44
N GLU A 491 16.02 60.71 -17.47
CA GLU A 491 16.44 60.99 -18.86
C GLU A 491 15.61 62.11 -19.51
N GLU A 492 14.36 62.34 -19.08
CA GLU A 492 13.51 63.41 -19.62
C GLU A 492 13.75 64.80 -18.97
N GLU A 493 14.28 64.87 -17.74
CA GLU A 493 14.58 66.15 -17.05
C GLU A 493 16.03 66.64 -17.21
N GLY A 494 16.83 65.98 -18.04
CA GLY A 494 18.26 66.28 -18.25
C GLY A 494 18.61 66.92 -19.59
N THR A 495 17.74 67.71 -20.21
CA THR A 495 18.08 68.49 -21.42
C THR A 495 18.51 69.92 -21.05
N GLY A 496 19.81 70.07 -20.76
CA GLY A 496 20.40 71.36 -20.38
C GLY A 496 21.92 71.40 -20.60
N VAL A 497 22.32 71.35 -21.88
CA VAL A 497 23.53 71.93 -22.51
C VAL A 497 24.89 71.85 -21.76
N GLN A 498 25.85 71.11 -22.33
CA GLN A 498 27.12 71.59 -22.93
C GLN A 498 28.12 70.43 -23.13
N HIS A 499 28.49 70.18 -24.39
CA HIS A 499 29.76 69.54 -24.76
C HIS A 499 30.92 70.48 -24.40
N PRO A 500 32.12 69.98 -23.99
CA PRO A 500 33.02 69.34 -24.95
C PRO A 500 34.02 68.28 -24.42
N SER A 501 34.74 67.72 -25.40
CA SER A 501 36.10 67.15 -25.41
C SER A 501 36.35 65.74 -24.85
N ASP A 502 36.56 64.83 -25.81
CA ASP A 502 37.68 63.88 -25.92
C ASP A 502 38.68 63.83 -24.75
N ASP A 503 38.85 62.64 -24.14
CA ASP A 503 40.16 61.97 -24.06
C ASP A 503 40.11 60.62 -23.30
N ASP A 504 40.93 59.69 -23.79
CA ASP A 504 41.58 58.53 -23.14
C ASP A 504 40.74 57.49 -22.38
N LYS A 505 40.60 56.28 -22.94
CA LYS A 505 41.49 55.10 -22.78
C LYS A 505 41.54 54.47 -21.38
N THR A 506 41.20 53.18 -21.39
CA THR A 506 41.77 52.07 -20.59
C THR A 506 41.81 52.20 -19.07
N LYS A 507 41.17 51.26 -18.37
CA LYS A 507 41.87 50.37 -17.42
C LYS A 507 41.03 49.17 -16.99
N VAL A 508 41.62 48.01 -17.25
CA VAL A 508 41.44 46.74 -16.55
C VAL A 508 41.70 46.94 -15.06
N ILE A 509 40.84 46.41 -14.17
CA ILE A 509 41.24 45.94 -12.83
C ILE A 509 40.39 44.73 -12.45
N ASP A 510 41.08 43.59 -12.42
CA ASP A 510 40.81 42.35 -11.72
C ASP A 510 40.72 42.58 -10.19
N LYS A 511 39.84 41.86 -9.48
CA LYS A 511 39.97 41.61 -8.03
C LYS A 511 38.99 40.53 -7.55
N THR A 512 39.60 39.40 -7.24
CA THR A 512 39.25 38.47 -6.16
C THR A 512 38.85 39.21 -4.87
N ASP A 513 37.98 38.61 -4.04
CA ASP A 513 38.33 38.25 -2.66
C ASP A 513 37.15 37.56 -1.94
N ASP A 514 37.52 36.40 -1.36
CA ASP A 514 37.16 35.85 -0.05
C ASP A 514 35.71 35.68 0.41
N VAL A 515 35.35 34.40 0.47
CA VAL A 515 34.25 33.81 1.24
C VAL A 515 34.65 33.72 2.71
N LYS A 516 33.89 34.39 3.60
CA LYS A 516 33.83 34.06 5.03
C LYS A 516 32.55 33.28 5.32
N GLU A 517 32.69 32.05 5.81
CA GLU A 517 31.62 31.32 6.48
C GLU A 517 31.35 31.92 7.88
N PRO A 518 30.08 31.99 8.31
CA PRO A 518 29.72 32.29 9.71
C PRO A 518 28.99 31.10 10.38
N PRO A 519 28.78 31.16 11.70
CA PRO A 519 29.22 30.21 12.72
C PRO A 519 28.42 28.90 12.86
#